data_AF-A0A838S8N6-F1
#
_entry.id   AF-A0A838S8N6-F1
#
_cell.length_a   1.000
_cell.length_b   1.000
_cell.length_c   1.000
_cell.angle_alpha   90.00
_cell.angle_beta   90.00
_cell.angle_gamma   90.00
#
_symmetry.space_group_name_H-M   'P 1'
#
loop_
_entity.id
_entity.type
_entity.pdbx_description
1 polymer ?
#
loop_
_entity_poly.entity_id
_entity_poly.type
_entity_poly.pdbx_seq_one_letter_code
_entity_poly.pdbx_strand_id
1 'polypeptide(L)' 'TDRFDLPEAVRASLAAGVDMALWVTEDRVGEVLDHLEAAVAAGSLPEKRVNEAVRRVLAAKGVDPCALP' A
#
# COMPACT_ATOMS: atom_id res chain seq x y z
N THR A 1 15.05 11.91 -11.77
CA THR A 1 14.72 10.66 -11.06
C THR A 1 13.22 10.59 -10.96
N ASP A 2 12.57 10.53 -12.11
CA ASP A 2 11.13 10.81 -12.29
C ASP A 2 10.51 9.73 -13.19
N ARG A 3 10.98 8.48 -13.02
CA ARG A 3 10.62 7.36 -13.91
C ARG A 3 9.19 6.88 -13.73
N PHE A 4 8.60 7.15 -12.57
CA PHE A 4 7.24 6.74 -12.22
C PHE A 4 6.52 7.93 -11.61
N ASP A 5 5.28 8.12 -12.03
CA ASP A 5 4.35 8.98 -11.30
C ASP A 5 4.03 8.37 -9.92
N LEU A 6 3.58 9.20 -8.98
CA LEU A 6 3.40 8.84 -7.58
C LEU A 6 2.56 7.56 -7.38
N PRO A 7 1.36 7.39 -7.99
CA PRO A 7 0.55 6.19 -7.78
C PRO A 7 1.29 4.91 -8.20
N GLU A 8 2.02 4.98 -9.31
CA GLU A 8 2.78 3.83 -9.82
C GLU A 8 4.01 3.55 -8.97
N ALA A 9 4.69 4.58 -8.47
CA ALA A 9 5.81 4.41 -7.54
C ALA A 9 5.37 3.74 -6.23
N VAL A 10 4.20 4.12 -5.70
CA VAL A 10 3.61 3.49 -4.50
C VAL A 10 3.26 2.03 -4.77
N ARG A 11 2.54 1.74 -5.87
CA ARG A 11 2.19 0.36 -6.27
C ARG A 11 3.45 -0.51 -6.41
N ALA A 12 4.45 -0.02 -7.12
CA ALA A 12 5.71 -0.74 -7.34
C ALA A 12 6.45 -1.01 -6.02
N SER A 13 6.48 -0.05 -5.11
CA SER A 13 7.12 -0.21 -3.80
C SER A 13 6.43 -1.28 -2.95
N LEU A 14 5.09 -1.26 -2.90
CA LEU A 14 4.31 -2.26 -2.18
C LEU A 14 4.51 -3.66 -2.79
N ALA A 15 4.46 -3.77 -4.12
CA ALA A 15 4.71 -5.01 -4.84
C ALA A 15 6.13 -5.56 -4.59
N ALA A 16 7.12 -4.68 -4.42
CA ALA A 16 8.50 -5.03 -4.10
C ALA A 16 8.74 -5.49 -2.65
N GLY A 17 7.73 -5.39 -1.77
CA GLY A 17 7.84 -5.86 -0.39
C GLY A 17 7.91 -4.76 0.68
N VAL A 18 7.80 -3.49 0.31
CA VAL A 18 7.67 -2.38 1.28
C VAL A 18 6.30 -2.41 1.93
N ASP A 19 6.22 -2.30 3.25
CA ASP A 19 4.95 -2.39 3.99
C ASP A 19 4.26 -1.03 4.20
N MET A 20 5.00 0.08 4.10
CA MET A 20 4.47 1.44 4.17
C MET A 20 5.21 2.32 3.16
N ALA A 21 4.48 2.85 2.18
CA ALA A 21 5.01 3.84 1.26
C ALA A 21 4.96 5.23 1.90
N LEU A 22 6.10 5.93 1.92
CA LEU A 22 6.21 7.29 2.45
C LEU A 22 6.44 8.27 1.30
N TRP A 23 5.64 9.33 1.27
CA TRP A 23 5.82 10.49 0.39
C TRP A 23 5.44 11.78 1.15
N VAL A 24 5.69 12.95 0.55
CA VAL A 24 5.63 14.25 1.26
C VAL A 24 4.55 15.20 0.75
N THR A 25 3.83 14.86 -0.33
CA THR A 25 2.74 15.68 -0.89
C THR A 25 1.37 15.23 -0.37
N GLU A 26 0.57 16.18 0.12
CA GLU A 26 -0.66 15.90 0.88
C GLU A 26 -1.93 15.71 0.02
N ASP A 27 -1.89 16.11 -1.26
CA ASP A 27 -3.08 16.30 -2.10
C ASP A 27 -3.42 15.14 -3.05
N ARG A 28 -2.63 14.06 -3.05
CA ARG A 28 -2.81 12.94 -4.00
C ARG A 28 -3.21 11.61 -3.35
N VAL A 29 -3.62 11.64 -2.08
CA VAL A 29 -3.97 10.40 -1.35
C VAL A 29 -5.12 9.64 -2.05
N GLY A 30 -6.18 10.35 -2.46
CA GLY A 30 -7.33 9.72 -3.13
C GLY A 30 -6.93 9.01 -4.43
N GLU A 31 -6.17 9.69 -5.29
CA GLU A 31 -5.66 9.12 -6.53
C GLU A 31 -4.79 7.87 -6.31
N VAL A 32 -3.94 7.90 -5.27
CA VAL A 32 -3.10 6.74 -4.91
C VAL A 32 -3.97 5.57 -4.45
N LEU A 33 -5.00 5.81 -3.63
CA LEU A 33 -5.90 4.76 -3.16
C LEU A 33 -6.68 4.13 -4.32
N ASP A 34 -7.28 4.95 -5.18
CA ASP A 34 -8.02 4.48 -6.37
C ASP A 34 -7.13 3.58 -7.26
N HIS A 35 -5.87 3.99 -7.47
CA HIS A 35 -4.91 3.20 -8.25
C HIS A 35 -4.54 1.87 -7.58
N LEU A 36 -4.36 1.85 -6.25
CA LEU A 36 -4.05 0.63 -5.51
C LEU A 36 -5.23 -0.35 -5.50
N GLU A 37 -6.46 0.14 -5.33
CA GLU A 37 -7.68 -0.67 -5.43
C GLU A 37 -7.81 -1.29 -6.82
N ALA A 38 -7.61 -0.49 -7.88
CA ALA A 38 -7.60 -0.97 -9.25
C ALA A 38 -6.49 -2.00 -9.50
N ALA A 39 -5.30 -1.79 -8.94
CA ALA A 39 -4.18 -2.72 -9.07
C ALA A 39 -4.44 -4.06 -8.38
N VAL A 40 -5.12 -4.07 -7.24
CA VAL A 40 -5.57 -5.30 -6.56
C VAL A 40 -6.62 -6.01 -7.40
N ALA A 41 -7.64 -5.28 -7.87
CA ALA A 41 -8.68 -5.84 -8.73
C ALA A 41 -8.12 -6.44 -10.03
N ALA A 42 -7.09 -5.81 -10.62
CA ALA A 42 -6.40 -6.29 -11.81
C ALA A 42 -5.35 -7.39 -11.53
N GLY A 43 -5.06 -7.69 -10.26
CA GLY A 43 -4.04 -8.68 -9.85
C GLY A 43 -2.59 -8.22 -10.01
N SER A 44 -2.34 -6.97 -10.42
CA SER A 44 -0.99 -6.41 -10.56
C SER A 44 -0.37 -6.02 -9.21
N LEU A 45 -1.18 -5.91 -8.16
CA LEU A 45 -0.78 -5.92 -6.76
C LEU A 45 -1.52 -7.06 -6.04
N PRO A 46 -0.86 -8.17 -5.69
CA PRO A 46 -1.54 -9.30 -5.07
C PRO A 46 -2.18 -8.92 -3.72
N GLU A 47 -3.46 -9.27 -3.50
CA GLU A 47 -4.16 -9.00 -2.23
C GLU A 47 -3.42 -9.62 -1.03
N LYS A 48 -2.85 -10.82 -1.21
CA LYS A 48 -2.00 -11.47 -0.20
C LYS A 48 -0.84 -10.57 0.24
N ARG A 49 -0.22 -9.85 -0.69
CA ARG A 49 0.90 -8.94 -0.40
C ARG A 49 0.43 -7.76 0.46
N VAL A 50 -0.75 -7.22 0.17
CA VAL A 50 -1.40 -6.16 0.98
C VAL A 50 -1.70 -6.67 2.39
N ASN A 51 -2.32 -7.85 2.51
CA ASN A 51 -2.64 -8.46 3.80
C ASN A 51 -1.39 -8.73 4.66
N GLU A 52 -0.27 -9.13 4.06
CA GLU A 52 1.01 -9.27 4.77
C GLU A 52 1.57 -7.94 5.28
N ALA A 53 1.47 -6.86 4.49
CA ALA A 53 1.89 -5.53 4.92
C ALA A 53 1.06 -5.05 6.10
N VAL A 54 -0.27 -5.17 6.00
CA VAL A 54 -1.21 -4.77 7.08
C VAL A 54 -0.88 -5.50 8.37
N ARG A 55 -0.68 -6.82 8.34
CA ARG A 55 -0.30 -7.59 9.54
C ARG A 55 0.98 -7.07 10.20
N ARG A 56 2.02 -6.76 9.42
CA ARG A 56 3.28 -6.22 9.94
C ARG A 56 3.11 -4.82 10.51
N VAL A 57 2.34 -3.96 9.85
CA VAL A 57 2.03 -2.60 10.32
C VAL A 57 1.21 -2.64 11.62
N LEU A 58 0.21 -3.51 11.72
CA LEU A 58 -0.58 -3.70 12.95
C LEU A 58 0.30 -4.22 14.09
N ALA A 59 1.18 -5.19 13.84
CA ALA A 59 2.12 -5.68 14.84
C ALA A 59 3.07 -4.57 15.32
N ALA A 60 3.59 -3.74 14.41
CA ALA A 60 4.42 -2.58 14.75
C ALA A 60 3.66 -1.52 15.57
N LYS A 61 2.35 -1.41 15.38
CA LYS A 61 1.45 -0.55 16.18
C LYS A 61 0.98 -1.20 17.49
N GLY A 62 1.34 -2.46 17.76
CA GLY A 62 0.85 -3.19 18.93
C GLY A 62 -0.66 -3.51 18.88
N VAL A 63 -1.24 -3.58 17.68
CA VAL A 63 -2.67 -3.88 17.46
C VAL A 63 -2.85 -5.36 17.11
N ASP A 64 -3.73 -6.04 17.84
CA ASP A 64 -4.17 -7.39 17.49
C ASP A 64 -5.27 -7.33 16.41
N PRO A 65 -5.04 -7.86 15.18
CA PRO A 65 -6.06 -7.88 14.14
C PRO A 65 -7.32 -8.66 14.51
N CYS A 66 -7.25 -9.63 15.42
CA CYS A 66 -8.42 -10.39 15.90
C CYS A 66 -9.27 -9.62 16.91
N ALA A 67 -8.75 -8.50 17.45
CA ALA A 67 -9.47 -7.63 18.38
C ALA A 67 -10.11 -6.41 17.70
N LEU A 68 -9.93 -6.25 16.39
CA LEU A 68 -10.60 -5.20 15.61
C LEU A 68 -12.08 -5.56 15.40
N PRO A 69 -13.00 -4.58 15.53
CA PRO A 69 -14.44 -4.79 15.38
C PRO A 69 -14.87 -5.12 13.94
#